data_AF-A0A1G5X229-F1
#
_entry.id   AF-A0A1G5X229-F1
#
_cell.length_a   1.000
_cell.length_b   1.000
_cell.length_c   1.000
_cell.angle_alpha   90.00
_cell.angle_beta   90.00
_cell.angle_gamma   90.00
#
_symmetry.space_group_name_H-M   'P 1'
#
loop_
_entity.id
_entity.type
_entity.pdbx_description
1 polymer ?
#
loop_
_entity_poly.entity_id
_entity_poly.type
_entity_poly.pdbx_seq_one_letter_code
_entity_poly.pdbx_strand_id
1 'polypeptide(L)'
;MKTIYFNCTLLSDVVLNSKLATEGNMTTLDFIPGSNFLGIVAKHLYGKVTNVEAFQIFHSDEVRFSDARIATSQGEITYAVPFTFFQQKEKSKLEQDHIYLHHLITKENHPKDDKETPLQLQQSRTGYISAKGTLVKEIQKKFSLKSAYDRDSRTSKTGNMFGFEALPAGTSFIFSVESKNESLLELVTKALKGTQRLGKSKTAEFGQVQIELFDIKEEIKSFDSNGKFVLVYAESNLCFFNENGQPTFQPTVKDLGLEDGEIDWSKSQVRTYSYAPWNGQRKTTSTQRHCILKGSVFYIKGPKSSESSKYIGNYQAEGLGKVIYNPEFLKGKENSIEAELKVSLDKSDSTGFKKGTLKTPLSNFLHNKYLASKVELMTSQEVQKYVHQEVPTTYSKLKDVSASQWGTIRSIASRAKDNKEIKDKLYDGKDAYLSHGVAFEKCWGENGSKRLNQFKAIIAEIENPKNPKEGDLKADLRIFIAKFASEMAKKFKKQ
;
A
#
# COMPACT_ATOMS: atom_id res chain seq x y z
N MET A 1 -30.96 -10.41 -15.58
CA MET A 1 -29.64 -11.01 -15.28
C MET A 1 -29.59 -11.21 -13.78
N LYS A 2 -29.00 -12.31 -13.31
CA LYS A 2 -28.86 -12.60 -11.87
C LYS A 2 -27.42 -12.36 -11.46
N THR A 3 -27.23 -11.62 -10.37
CA THR A 3 -25.91 -11.25 -9.84
C THR A 3 -25.77 -11.81 -8.45
N ILE A 4 -24.67 -12.52 -8.20
CA ILE A 4 -24.32 -13.06 -6.88
C ILE A 4 -23.04 -12.38 -6.41
N TYR A 5 -23.05 -11.88 -5.19
CA TYR A 5 -21.92 -11.19 -4.59
C TYR A 5 -21.18 -12.11 -3.62
N PHE A 6 -19.88 -11.88 -3.52
CA PHE A 6 -18.96 -12.66 -2.72
C PHE A 6 -18.00 -11.75 -1.96
N ASN A 7 -17.69 -12.13 -0.73
CA ASN A 7 -16.59 -11.57 0.03
C ASN A 7 -15.39 -12.51 -0.07
N CYS A 8 -14.23 -11.95 -0.41
CA CYS A 8 -12.95 -12.62 -0.54
C CYS A 8 -11.98 -12.07 0.52
N THR A 9 -11.79 -12.81 1.60
CA THR A 9 -10.87 -12.46 2.68
C THR A 9 -9.50 -13.09 2.44
N LEU A 10 -8.44 -12.30 2.49
CA LEU A 10 -7.06 -12.79 2.35
C LEU A 10 -6.63 -13.50 3.64
N LEU A 11 -6.42 -14.82 3.60
CA LEU A 11 -5.95 -15.60 4.76
C LEU A 11 -4.42 -15.57 4.91
N SER A 12 -3.72 -15.22 3.84
CA SER A 12 -2.27 -15.02 3.79
C SER A 12 -1.96 -13.85 2.87
N ASP A 13 -0.72 -13.38 2.87
CA ASP A 13 -0.30 -12.31 1.96
C ASP A 13 -0.49 -12.75 0.49
N VAL A 14 -0.94 -11.85 -0.37
CA VAL A 14 -1.24 -12.16 -1.77
C VAL A 14 -0.47 -11.26 -2.71
N VAL A 15 0.29 -11.86 -3.62
CA VAL A 15 1.06 -11.15 -4.65
C VAL A 15 0.29 -11.13 -5.96
N LEU A 16 -0.08 -9.94 -6.43
CA LEU A 16 -0.77 -9.72 -7.70
C LEU A 16 0.02 -8.71 -8.53
N ASN A 17 1.00 -9.17 -9.30
CA ASN A 17 1.87 -8.24 -10.01
C ASN A 17 1.08 -7.31 -10.95
N SER A 18 1.41 -6.02 -10.90
CA SER A 18 0.90 -5.02 -11.84
C SER A 18 1.54 -5.14 -13.23
N LYS A 19 2.73 -5.74 -13.31
CA LYS A 19 3.54 -5.89 -14.52
C LYS A 19 4.08 -7.31 -14.64
N LEU A 20 4.36 -7.72 -15.87
CA LEU A 20 4.99 -9.01 -16.17
C LEU A 20 6.50 -9.05 -15.91
N ALA A 21 7.12 -7.90 -15.64
CA ALA A 21 8.54 -7.80 -15.36
C ALA A 21 8.93 -8.72 -14.20
N THR A 22 9.97 -9.52 -14.41
CA THR A 22 10.54 -10.44 -13.42
C THR A 22 11.71 -9.82 -12.63
N GLU A 23 12.17 -8.65 -13.07
CA GLU A 23 13.30 -7.91 -12.51
C GLU A 23 12.85 -6.52 -12.04
N GLY A 24 13.51 -6.01 -10.99
CA GLY A 24 13.20 -4.73 -10.37
C GLY A 24 12.13 -4.82 -9.27
N ASN A 25 11.73 -3.65 -8.76
CA ASN A 25 10.72 -3.56 -7.69
C ASN A 25 9.34 -3.93 -8.25
N MET A 26 8.93 -5.17 -8.00
CA MET A 26 7.61 -5.68 -8.38
C MET A 26 6.54 -5.00 -7.54
N THR A 27 5.62 -4.28 -8.17
CA THR A 27 4.45 -3.70 -7.50
C THR A 27 3.24 -4.60 -7.66
N THR A 28 2.38 -4.59 -6.64
CA THR A 28 1.15 -5.37 -6.61
C THR A 28 -0.06 -4.48 -6.91
N LEU A 29 -1.06 -5.03 -7.61
CA LEU A 29 -2.35 -4.40 -7.86
C LEU A 29 -3.07 -4.10 -6.56
N ASP A 30 -3.94 -3.10 -6.58
CA ASP A 30 -4.81 -2.71 -5.47
C ASP A 30 -6.24 -3.29 -5.61
N PHE A 31 -6.39 -4.32 -6.43
CA PHE A 31 -7.64 -5.07 -6.62
C PHE A 31 -7.31 -6.48 -7.11
N ILE A 32 -8.31 -7.37 -7.07
CA ILE A 32 -8.18 -8.73 -7.61
C ILE A 32 -8.92 -8.80 -8.94
N PRO A 33 -8.25 -9.01 -10.08
CA PRO A 33 -8.91 -9.08 -11.38
C PRO A 33 -9.96 -10.20 -11.46
N GLY A 34 -11.06 -9.97 -12.17
CA GLY A 34 -12.10 -10.97 -12.43
C GLY A 34 -11.55 -12.30 -12.99
N SER A 35 -10.58 -12.20 -13.89
CA SER A 35 -9.84 -13.34 -14.46
C SER A 35 -9.20 -14.28 -13.42
N ASN A 36 -8.86 -13.80 -12.22
CA ASN A 36 -8.36 -14.66 -11.15
C ASN A 36 -9.45 -15.61 -10.62
N PHE A 37 -10.69 -15.13 -10.50
CA PHE A 37 -11.83 -15.94 -10.08
C PHE A 37 -12.27 -16.89 -11.18
N LEU A 38 -12.28 -16.42 -12.44
CA LEU A 38 -12.43 -17.29 -13.61
C LEU A 38 -11.42 -18.43 -13.58
N GLY A 39 -10.14 -18.14 -13.30
CA GLY A 39 -9.09 -19.14 -13.19
C GLY A 39 -9.28 -20.14 -12.03
N ILE A 40 -9.86 -19.71 -10.90
CA ILE A 40 -10.24 -20.60 -9.80
C ILE A 40 -11.34 -21.57 -10.26
N VAL A 41 -12.38 -21.05 -10.91
CA VAL A 41 -13.50 -21.87 -11.40
C VAL A 41 -13.04 -22.84 -12.49
N ALA A 42 -12.19 -22.38 -13.41
CA ALA A 42 -11.59 -23.23 -14.45
C ALA A 42 -10.82 -24.39 -13.83
N LYS A 43 -10.01 -24.17 -12.79
CA LYS A 43 -9.32 -25.26 -12.10
C LYS A 43 -10.27 -26.34 -11.56
N HIS A 44 -11.48 -25.95 -11.13
CA HIS A 44 -12.43 -26.87 -10.52
C HIS A 44 -13.35 -27.56 -11.53
N LEU A 45 -13.78 -26.84 -12.58
CA LEU A 45 -14.83 -27.29 -13.50
C LEU A 45 -14.32 -27.73 -14.88
N TYR A 46 -13.16 -27.25 -15.34
CA TYR A 46 -12.65 -27.61 -16.66
C TYR A 46 -12.37 -29.13 -16.72
N GLY A 47 -12.93 -29.81 -17.72
CA GLY A 47 -12.90 -31.27 -17.85
C GLY A 47 -13.89 -32.04 -16.96
N LYS A 48 -14.72 -31.35 -16.16
CA LYS A 48 -15.80 -31.95 -15.34
C LYS A 48 -17.21 -31.55 -15.78
N VAL A 49 -17.32 -30.50 -16.56
CA VAL A 49 -18.56 -30.05 -17.21
C VAL A 49 -18.50 -30.36 -18.70
N THR A 50 -19.64 -30.27 -19.38
CA THR A 50 -19.69 -30.45 -20.84
C THR A 50 -18.90 -29.35 -21.56
N ASN A 51 -18.46 -29.62 -22.80
CA ASN A 51 -17.74 -28.61 -23.60
C ASN A 51 -18.59 -27.36 -23.86
N VAL A 52 -19.91 -27.50 -23.96
CA VAL A 52 -20.84 -26.38 -24.15
C VAL A 52 -20.88 -25.52 -22.89
N GLU A 53 -21.03 -26.11 -21.71
CA GLU A 53 -20.99 -25.38 -20.44
C GLU A 53 -19.62 -24.72 -20.22
N ALA A 54 -18.52 -25.43 -20.51
CA ALA A 54 -17.18 -24.85 -20.41
C ALA A 54 -17.01 -23.63 -21.32
N PHE A 55 -17.48 -23.71 -22.57
CA PHE A 55 -17.48 -22.57 -23.48
C PHE A 55 -18.33 -21.41 -22.93
N GLN A 56 -19.52 -21.72 -22.41
CA GLN A 56 -20.41 -20.72 -21.85
C GLN A 56 -19.78 -19.99 -20.65
N ILE A 57 -19.21 -20.73 -19.71
CA ILE A 57 -18.62 -20.19 -18.49
C ILE A 57 -17.33 -19.40 -18.77
N PHE A 58 -16.47 -19.87 -19.68
CA PHE A 58 -15.10 -19.35 -19.79
C PHE A 58 -14.82 -18.53 -21.05
N HIS A 59 -15.66 -18.61 -22.09
CA HIS A 59 -15.30 -18.14 -23.44
C HIS A 59 -16.40 -17.33 -24.15
N SER A 60 -17.61 -17.23 -23.60
CA SER A 60 -18.78 -16.64 -24.30
C SER A 60 -19.33 -15.35 -23.68
N ASP A 61 -18.71 -14.84 -22.61
CA ASP A 61 -19.22 -13.72 -21.80
C ASP A 61 -20.63 -13.95 -21.19
N GLU A 62 -21.18 -15.17 -21.25
CA GLU A 62 -22.44 -15.56 -20.58
C GLU A 62 -22.29 -15.50 -19.05
N VAL A 63 -21.14 -15.94 -18.53
CA VAL A 63 -20.76 -15.77 -17.12
C VAL A 63 -19.69 -14.70 -17.01
N ARG A 64 -19.99 -13.64 -16.25
CA ARG A 64 -19.10 -12.49 -16.06
C ARG A 64 -18.58 -12.43 -14.65
N PHE A 65 -17.27 -12.41 -14.48
CA PHE A 65 -16.59 -12.34 -13.19
C PHE A 65 -16.07 -10.93 -12.96
N SER A 66 -16.69 -10.13 -12.09
CA SER A 66 -16.20 -8.77 -11.85
C SER A 66 -14.90 -8.72 -11.04
N ASP A 67 -14.17 -7.61 -11.15
CA ASP A 67 -13.01 -7.32 -10.31
C ASP A 67 -13.41 -7.22 -8.83
N ALA A 68 -12.63 -7.85 -7.94
CA ALA A 68 -12.80 -7.68 -6.49
C ALA A 68 -12.13 -6.39 -6.01
N ARG A 69 -12.93 -5.54 -5.38
CA ARG A 69 -12.52 -4.23 -4.86
C ARG A 69 -12.48 -4.26 -3.36
N ILE A 70 -11.63 -3.41 -2.78
CA ILE A 70 -11.47 -3.35 -1.33
C ILE A 70 -12.81 -3.05 -0.65
N ALA A 71 -13.17 -3.84 0.35
CA ALA A 71 -14.33 -3.53 1.18
C ALA A 71 -13.95 -2.46 2.20
N THR A 72 -14.91 -1.58 2.56
CA THR A 72 -14.70 -0.70 3.72
C THR A 72 -14.66 -1.51 5.02
N SER A 73 -14.21 -0.90 6.12
CA SER A 73 -14.28 -1.50 7.46
C SER A 73 -15.68 -1.94 7.89
N GLN A 74 -16.73 -1.33 7.30
CA GLN A 74 -18.14 -1.65 7.54
C GLN A 74 -18.68 -2.72 6.57
N GLY A 75 -17.84 -3.25 5.68
CA GLY A 75 -18.21 -4.25 4.68
C GLY A 75 -18.95 -3.66 3.49
N GLU A 76 -18.69 -2.42 3.11
CA GLU A 76 -19.35 -1.79 1.96
C GLU A 76 -18.58 -2.02 0.66
N ILE A 77 -19.32 -2.12 -0.45
CA ILE A 77 -18.75 -2.13 -1.80
C ILE A 77 -18.17 -0.75 -2.09
N THR A 78 -17.00 -0.73 -2.71
CA THR A 78 -16.34 0.50 -3.13
C THR A 78 -16.14 0.55 -4.65
N TYR A 79 -15.90 1.75 -5.16
CA TYR A 79 -15.71 2.08 -6.56
C TYR A 79 -14.43 2.91 -6.68
N ALA A 80 -13.68 2.77 -7.76
CA ALA A 80 -12.51 3.62 -7.98
C ALA A 80 -12.92 5.11 -7.92
N VAL A 81 -12.10 5.96 -7.29
CA VAL A 81 -12.39 7.39 -7.27
C VAL A 81 -12.56 7.91 -8.71
N PRO A 82 -13.69 8.56 -9.05
CA PRO A 82 -13.91 9.05 -10.40
C PRO A 82 -12.87 10.11 -10.79
N PHE A 83 -12.34 10.01 -12.00
CA PHE A 83 -11.38 10.98 -12.52
C PHE A 83 -11.99 12.37 -12.78
N THR A 84 -13.31 12.51 -12.69
CA THR A 84 -13.98 13.83 -12.68
C THR A 84 -13.92 14.52 -11.31
N PHE A 85 -13.40 13.90 -10.26
CA PHE A 85 -13.19 14.54 -8.96
C PHE A 85 -11.90 15.37 -8.97
N PHE A 86 -12.04 16.66 -8.74
CA PHE A 86 -10.96 17.62 -8.67
C PHE A 86 -10.93 18.27 -7.29
N GLN A 87 -9.73 18.56 -6.81
CA GLN A 87 -9.46 19.22 -5.54
C GLN A 87 -8.39 20.29 -5.74
N GLN A 88 -8.26 21.26 -4.83
CA GLN A 88 -7.18 22.24 -4.91
C GLN A 88 -5.83 21.56 -4.72
N LYS A 89 -4.90 21.80 -5.64
CA LYS A 89 -3.57 21.21 -5.63
C LYS A 89 -2.82 21.57 -4.34
N GLU A 90 -2.16 20.56 -3.75
CA GLU A 90 -1.29 20.66 -2.55
C GLU A 90 -1.95 21.12 -1.24
N LYS A 91 -3.17 21.65 -1.28
CA LYS A 91 -3.88 22.14 -0.09
C LYS A 91 -5.01 21.22 0.36
N SER A 92 -5.69 20.57 -0.59
CA SER A 92 -6.91 19.83 -0.29
C SER A 92 -6.70 18.32 -0.22
N LYS A 93 -7.52 17.68 0.62
CA LYS A 93 -7.68 16.24 0.72
C LYS A 93 -9.13 15.88 0.47
N LEU A 94 -9.35 14.80 -0.29
CA LEU A 94 -10.68 14.32 -0.67
C LEU A 94 -11.61 14.11 0.53
N GLU A 95 -11.05 13.73 1.67
CA GLU A 95 -11.78 13.45 2.92
C GLU A 95 -12.12 14.65 3.81
N GLN A 96 -11.62 15.84 3.49
CA GLN A 96 -11.69 17.03 4.35
C GLN A 96 -12.23 18.25 3.62
N ASP A 97 -12.02 18.33 2.30
CA ASP A 97 -12.25 19.54 1.53
C ASP A 97 -13.32 19.36 0.44
N HIS A 98 -13.67 20.47 -0.21
CA HIS A 98 -14.60 20.49 -1.33
C HIS A 98 -14.09 19.65 -2.51
N ILE A 99 -14.99 18.85 -3.07
CA ILE A 99 -14.75 18.09 -4.29
C ILE A 99 -15.44 18.82 -5.44
N TYR A 100 -14.66 19.31 -6.40
CA TYR A 100 -15.17 19.94 -7.60
C TYR A 100 -15.37 18.90 -8.70
N LEU A 101 -16.52 18.93 -9.36
CA LEU A 101 -16.88 18.02 -10.44
C LEU A 101 -16.51 18.63 -11.78
N HIS A 102 -15.48 18.10 -12.44
CA HIS A 102 -14.95 18.61 -13.71
C HIS A 102 -16.03 18.91 -14.77
N HIS A 103 -17.01 18.02 -14.95
CA HIS A 103 -18.05 18.18 -15.96
C HIS A 103 -19.01 19.37 -15.73
N LEU A 104 -19.02 19.94 -14.52
CA LEU A 104 -19.79 21.14 -14.16
C LEU A 104 -18.95 22.42 -14.24
N ILE A 105 -17.62 22.31 -14.32
CA ILE A 105 -16.71 23.46 -14.38
C ILE A 105 -16.73 24.06 -15.79
N THR A 106 -16.89 25.37 -15.84
CA THR A 106 -16.80 26.23 -17.03
C THR A 106 -15.79 27.34 -16.75
N LYS A 107 -15.51 28.19 -17.75
CA LYS A 107 -14.59 29.33 -17.56
C LYS A 107 -15.18 30.37 -16.60
N GLU A 108 -16.51 30.51 -16.61
CA GLU A 108 -17.26 31.52 -15.87
C GLU A 108 -17.45 31.16 -14.40
N ASN A 109 -17.61 29.86 -14.10
CA ASN A 109 -17.84 29.36 -12.74
C ASN A 109 -16.59 28.70 -12.11
N HIS A 110 -15.41 28.91 -12.71
CA HIS A 110 -14.17 28.32 -12.24
C HIS A 110 -13.92 28.72 -10.76
N PRO A 111 -13.60 27.76 -9.87
CA PRO A 111 -13.41 28.07 -8.46
C PRO A 111 -12.23 29.01 -8.26
N LYS A 112 -12.36 29.93 -7.30
CA LYS A 112 -11.38 30.96 -6.95
C LYS A 112 -11.05 30.90 -5.46
N ASP A 113 -9.89 31.42 -5.08
CA ASP A 113 -9.53 31.62 -3.68
C ASP A 113 -10.14 32.91 -3.11
N ASP A 114 -9.89 33.17 -1.82
CA ASP A 114 -10.32 34.38 -1.11
C ASP A 114 -9.83 35.69 -1.75
N LYS A 115 -8.85 35.62 -2.66
CA LYS A 115 -8.29 36.76 -3.41
C LYS A 115 -8.82 36.83 -4.83
N GLU A 116 -9.93 36.17 -5.13
CA GLU A 116 -10.56 36.11 -6.47
C GLU A 116 -9.64 35.51 -7.56
N THR A 117 -8.59 34.79 -7.17
CA THR A 117 -7.65 34.18 -8.11
C THR A 117 -8.10 32.74 -8.42
N PRO A 118 -8.15 32.32 -9.69
CA PRO A 118 -8.54 30.96 -10.06
C PRO A 118 -7.69 29.88 -9.36
N LEU A 119 -8.36 28.91 -8.73
CA LEU A 119 -7.68 27.82 -8.03
C LEU A 119 -6.94 26.91 -9.01
N GLN A 120 -5.72 26.51 -8.68
CA GLN A 120 -5.10 25.41 -9.41
C GLN A 120 -5.71 24.08 -8.94
N LEU A 121 -6.52 23.46 -9.81
CA LEU A 121 -7.15 22.18 -9.51
C LEU A 121 -6.29 20.99 -9.94
N GLN A 122 -6.36 19.91 -9.17
CA GLN A 122 -5.74 18.63 -9.46
C GLN A 122 -6.79 17.52 -9.37
N GLN A 123 -6.75 16.63 -10.37
CA GLN A 123 -7.55 15.42 -10.39
C GLN A 123 -7.16 14.44 -9.28
N SER A 124 -8.16 13.86 -8.63
CA SER A 124 -8.03 12.74 -7.71
C SER A 124 -7.88 11.43 -8.48
N ARG A 125 -6.80 10.68 -8.22
CA ARG A 125 -6.39 9.54 -9.09
C ARG A 125 -6.33 8.20 -8.37
N THR A 126 -6.45 8.18 -7.05
CA THR A 126 -6.16 7.00 -6.23
C THR A 126 -7.22 6.80 -5.17
N GLY A 127 -7.40 5.55 -4.79
CA GLY A 127 -8.34 5.14 -3.76
C GLY A 127 -9.68 4.67 -4.29
N TYR A 128 -10.52 4.25 -3.36
CA TYR A 128 -11.83 3.69 -3.61
C TYR A 128 -12.87 4.37 -2.69
N ILE A 129 -14.07 4.68 -3.21
CA ILE A 129 -15.17 5.30 -2.47
C ILE A 129 -16.39 4.39 -2.43
N SER A 130 -17.07 4.29 -1.29
CA SER A 130 -18.39 3.64 -1.21
C SER A 130 -19.50 4.57 -1.72
N ALA A 131 -20.69 4.02 -1.95
CA ALA A 131 -21.86 4.82 -2.31
C ALA A 131 -22.21 5.88 -1.25
N LYS A 132 -21.83 5.66 0.01
CA LYS A 132 -22.03 6.61 1.13
C LYS A 132 -20.92 7.66 1.26
N GLY A 133 -19.88 7.57 0.43
CA GLY A 133 -18.73 8.47 0.51
C GLY A 133 -17.67 8.04 1.52
N THR A 134 -17.64 6.77 1.93
CA THR A 134 -16.51 6.25 2.72
C THR A 134 -15.32 5.99 1.80
N LEU A 135 -14.20 6.68 2.03
CA LEU A 135 -12.99 6.65 1.22
C LEU A 135 -11.94 5.71 1.81
N VAL A 136 -11.61 4.65 1.06
CA VAL A 136 -10.39 3.87 1.24
C VAL A 136 -9.29 4.47 0.38
N LYS A 137 -8.48 5.35 0.96
CA LYS A 137 -7.51 6.18 0.23
C LYS A 137 -6.39 5.36 -0.43
N GLU A 138 -5.83 4.43 0.33
CA GLU A 138 -4.76 3.54 -0.10
C GLU A 138 -4.94 2.18 0.54
N ILE A 139 -4.65 1.13 -0.23
CA ILE A 139 -4.59 -0.22 0.31
C ILE A 139 -3.19 -0.44 0.84
N GLN A 140 -3.09 -0.81 2.11
CA GLN A 140 -1.79 -1.13 2.72
C GLN A 140 -1.15 -2.28 1.94
N LYS A 141 0.14 -2.13 1.64
CA LYS A 141 0.93 -3.17 0.98
C LYS A 141 2.13 -3.52 1.84
N LYS A 142 2.52 -4.78 1.80
CA LYS A 142 3.67 -5.30 2.53
C LYS A 142 4.75 -5.69 1.54
N PHE A 143 5.93 -5.11 1.73
CA PHE A 143 7.11 -5.48 0.96
C PHE A 143 7.92 -6.54 1.70
N SER A 144 8.39 -7.57 0.98
CA SER A 144 9.24 -8.63 1.51
C SER A 144 10.39 -8.91 0.55
N LEU A 145 11.60 -9.04 1.08
CA LEU A 145 12.80 -9.46 0.35
C LEU A 145 13.09 -10.93 0.62
N LYS A 146 13.32 -11.69 -0.44
CA LYS A 146 13.69 -13.11 -0.37
C LYS A 146 14.94 -13.37 -1.20
N SER A 147 15.74 -14.35 -0.78
CA SER A 147 16.82 -14.91 -1.60
C SER A 147 16.53 -16.38 -1.89
N ALA A 148 16.93 -16.85 -3.07
CA ALA A 148 16.91 -18.28 -3.35
C ALA A 148 18.00 -18.98 -2.53
N TYR A 149 17.67 -20.15 -1.96
CA TYR A 149 18.60 -20.98 -1.21
C TYR A 149 19.37 -21.90 -2.15
N ASP A 150 20.70 -21.89 -2.05
CA ASP A 150 21.58 -22.86 -2.69
C ASP A 150 21.74 -24.07 -1.76
N ARG A 151 21.31 -25.24 -2.24
CA ARG A 151 21.35 -26.47 -1.44
C ARG A 151 22.77 -27.02 -1.30
N ASP A 152 23.63 -26.77 -2.27
CA ASP A 152 24.97 -27.36 -2.34
C ASP A 152 25.93 -26.58 -1.44
N SER A 153 25.96 -25.25 -1.58
CA SER A 153 26.78 -24.39 -0.73
C SER A 153 26.17 -24.10 0.64
N ARG A 154 24.88 -24.43 0.85
CA ARG A 154 24.08 -24.07 2.02
C ARG A 154 24.06 -22.56 2.30
N THR A 155 24.20 -21.74 1.26
CA THR A 155 24.16 -20.28 1.33
C THR A 155 23.04 -19.73 0.45
N SER A 156 22.82 -18.41 0.48
CA SER A 156 22.01 -17.76 -0.54
C SER A 156 22.67 -17.89 -1.91
N LYS A 157 21.87 -18.19 -2.93
CA LYS A 157 22.33 -18.24 -4.32
C LYS A 157 22.62 -16.82 -4.81
N THR A 158 23.86 -16.60 -5.27
CA THR A 158 24.31 -15.31 -5.80
C THR A 158 23.40 -14.85 -6.94
N GLY A 159 23.01 -13.56 -6.93
CA GLY A 159 22.16 -12.96 -7.96
C GLY A 159 20.66 -13.24 -7.85
N ASN A 160 20.23 -14.10 -6.92
CA ASN A 160 18.84 -14.54 -6.83
C ASN A 160 18.11 -13.91 -5.64
N MET A 161 18.12 -12.58 -5.57
CA MET A 161 17.36 -11.81 -4.59
C MET A 161 16.12 -11.21 -5.26
N PHE A 162 14.95 -11.40 -4.65
CA PHE A 162 13.66 -10.98 -5.19
C PHE A 162 12.89 -10.17 -4.13
N GLY A 163 12.41 -9.00 -4.52
CA GLY A 163 11.48 -8.20 -3.73
C GLY A 163 10.05 -8.43 -4.20
N PHE A 164 9.13 -8.69 -3.28
CA PHE A 164 7.71 -8.82 -3.55
C PHE A 164 6.93 -7.80 -2.73
N GLU A 165 6.10 -7.01 -3.40
CA GLU A 165 5.00 -6.28 -2.76
C GLU A 165 3.76 -7.19 -2.73
N ALA A 166 3.04 -7.26 -1.62
CA ALA A 166 1.87 -8.09 -1.44
C ALA A 166 0.72 -7.33 -0.77
N LEU A 167 -0.50 -7.73 -1.08
CA LEU A 167 -1.69 -7.38 -0.30
C LEU A 167 -1.66 -8.17 1.01
N PRO A 168 -1.82 -7.52 2.17
CA PRO A 168 -1.66 -8.18 3.45
C PRO A 168 -2.83 -9.10 3.79
N ALA A 169 -2.54 -10.17 4.52
CA ALA A 169 -3.56 -10.99 5.16
C ALA A 169 -4.53 -10.16 6.02
N GLY A 170 -5.78 -10.59 6.11
CA GLY A 170 -6.87 -9.89 6.80
C GLY A 170 -7.61 -8.86 5.93
N THR A 171 -7.08 -8.53 4.75
CA THR A 171 -7.75 -7.61 3.82
C THR A 171 -8.97 -8.30 3.18
N SER A 172 -10.08 -7.58 3.05
CA SER A 172 -11.33 -8.10 2.48
C SER A 172 -11.67 -7.40 1.17
N PHE A 173 -12.03 -8.18 0.15
CA PHE A 173 -12.44 -7.67 -1.16
C PHE A 173 -13.82 -8.19 -1.54
N ILE A 174 -14.67 -7.36 -2.14
CA ILE A 174 -15.99 -7.76 -2.63
C ILE A 174 -15.97 -7.81 -4.16
N PHE A 175 -16.51 -8.90 -4.71
CA PHE A 175 -16.75 -9.07 -6.14
C PHE A 175 -18.12 -9.69 -6.39
N SER A 176 -18.50 -9.78 -7.65
CA SER A 176 -19.72 -10.42 -8.09
C SER A 176 -19.52 -11.30 -9.32
N VAL A 177 -20.42 -12.27 -9.48
CA VAL A 177 -20.57 -13.07 -10.68
C VAL A 177 -21.98 -12.87 -11.23
N GLU A 178 -22.08 -12.64 -12.53
CA GLU A 178 -23.35 -12.37 -13.21
C GLU A 178 -23.55 -13.33 -14.38
N SER A 179 -24.80 -13.79 -14.56
CA SER A 179 -25.21 -14.64 -15.67
C SER A 179 -26.72 -14.52 -15.93
N LYS A 180 -27.18 -14.82 -17.15
CA LYS A 180 -28.62 -15.04 -17.40
C LYS A 180 -29.00 -16.48 -17.09
N ASN A 181 -28.08 -17.43 -17.28
CA ASN A 181 -28.27 -18.83 -16.95
C ASN A 181 -28.02 -19.09 -15.44
N GLU A 182 -29.09 -19.39 -14.71
CA GLU A 182 -29.04 -19.67 -13.27
C GLU A 182 -28.30 -20.97 -12.93
N SER A 183 -28.45 -22.02 -13.74
CA SER A 183 -27.79 -23.30 -13.51
C SER A 183 -26.27 -23.19 -13.60
N LEU A 184 -25.76 -22.42 -14.57
CA LEU A 184 -24.33 -22.11 -14.65
C LEU A 184 -23.87 -21.32 -13.43
N LEU A 185 -24.67 -20.36 -12.97
CA LEU A 185 -24.35 -19.51 -11.84
C LEU A 185 -24.26 -20.31 -10.52
N GLU A 186 -25.12 -21.30 -10.32
CA GLU A 186 -25.05 -22.24 -9.19
C GLU A 186 -23.77 -23.09 -9.22
N LEU A 187 -23.42 -23.65 -10.37
CA LEU A 187 -22.19 -24.42 -10.56
C LEU A 187 -20.95 -23.58 -10.23
N VAL A 188 -20.90 -22.35 -10.75
CA VAL A 188 -19.81 -21.40 -10.53
C VAL A 188 -19.72 -21.00 -9.06
N THR A 189 -20.86 -20.72 -8.42
CA THR A 189 -20.95 -20.37 -6.99
C THR A 189 -20.37 -21.48 -6.12
N LYS A 190 -20.75 -22.73 -6.39
CA LYS A 190 -20.23 -23.91 -5.67
C LYS A 190 -18.73 -24.08 -5.85
N ALA A 191 -18.21 -23.82 -7.05
CA ALA A 191 -16.78 -23.92 -7.34
C ALA A 191 -15.94 -22.81 -6.67
N LEU A 192 -16.51 -21.63 -6.48
CA LEU A 192 -15.83 -20.49 -5.84
C LEU A 192 -15.76 -20.61 -4.32
N LYS A 193 -16.86 -21.02 -3.68
CA LYS A 193 -17.02 -21.00 -2.22
C LYS A 193 -15.93 -21.81 -1.49
N GLY A 194 -15.47 -21.28 -0.37
CA GLY A 194 -14.51 -21.92 0.53
C GLY A 194 -13.08 -21.42 0.34
N THR A 195 -12.13 -22.23 0.79
CA THR A 195 -10.71 -21.87 0.78
C THR A 195 -10.10 -22.07 -0.60
N GLN A 196 -9.55 -21.00 -1.19
CA GLN A 196 -8.99 -20.99 -2.53
C GLN A 196 -7.56 -20.43 -2.54
N ARG A 197 -6.91 -20.47 -3.71
CA ARG A 197 -5.56 -19.93 -3.93
C ARG A 197 -5.47 -19.00 -5.14
N LEU A 198 -5.06 -17.76 -4.92
CA LEU A 198 -4.91 -16.73 -5.95
C LEU A 198 -3.52 -16.06 -5.93
N GLY A 199 -3.19 -15.35 -7.01
CA GLY A 199 -1.93 -14.63 -7.15
C GLY A 199 -0.72 -15.48 -7.55
N LYS A 200 0.46 -14.88 -7.50
CA LYS A 200 1.76 -15.50 -7.79
C LYS A 200 2.33 -16.18 -6.54
N SER A 201 3.20 -17.16 -6.74
CA SER A 201 3.93 -17.85 -5.66
C SER A 201 3.01 -18.54 -4.63
N LYS A 202 1.95 -19.21 -5.13
CA LYS A 202 0.92 -19.95 -4.35
C LYS A 202 1.52 -21.10 -3.52
N THR A 203 2.22 -20.76 -2.44
CA THR A 203 2.88 -21.68 -1.49
C THR A 203 2.19 -21.60 -0.12
N ALA A 204 2.64 -22.34 0.89
CA ALA A 204 2.03 -22.29 2.23
C ALA A 204 1.99 -20.86 2.83
N GLU A 205 2.90 -19.97 2.41
CA GLU A 205 3.00 -18.60 2.93
C GLU A 205 2.16 -17.56 2.17
N PHE A 206 1.72 -17.84 0.94
CA PHE A 206 1.07 -16.85 0.08
C PHE A 206 -0.14 -17.38 -0.68
N GLY A 207 -1.06 -16.46 -0.97
CA GLY A 207 -2.12 -16.63 -1.94
C GLY A 207 -3.36 -17.35 -1.43
N GLN A 208 -3.41 -17.79 -0.18
CA GLN A 208 -4.59 -18.41 0.43
C GLN A 208 -5.66 -17.37 0.74
N VAL A 209 -6.90 -17.65 0.33
CA VAL A 209 -8.07 -16.81 0.57
C VAL A 209 -9.29 -17.63 0.99
N GLN A 210 -10.25 -16.97 1.61
CA GLN A 210 -11.57 -17.50 1.91
C GLN A 210 -12.61 -16.75 1.09
N ILE A 211 -13.43 -17.47 0.31
CA ILE A 211 -14.51 -16.90 -0.50
C ILE A 211 -15.86 -17.34 0.05
N GLU A 212 -16.71 -16.37 0.37
CA GLU A 212 -18.01 -16.58 0.98
C GLU A 212 -19.08 -15.77 0.26
N LEU A 213 -20.33 -16.23 0.31
CA LEU A 213 -21.45 -15.44 -0.19
C LEU A 213 -21.58 -14.16 0.63
N PHE A 214 -21.94 -13.08 -0.05
CA PHE A 214 -22.06 -11.79 0.57
C PHE A 214 -23.37 -11.14 0.14
N ASP A 215 -24.19 -10.79 1.12
CA ASP A 215 -25.43 -10.06 0.87
C ASP A 215 -25.11 -8.56 0.87
N ILE A 216 -25.32 -7.93 -0.27
CA ILE A 216 -25.10 -6.50 -0.39
C ILE A 216 -26.19 -5.77 0.39
N LYS A 217 -25.79 -4.73 1.10
CA LYS A 217 -26.74 -3.89 1.84
C LYS A 217 -27.28 -2.75 0.97
N GLU A 218 -26.44 -2.20 0.10
CA GLU A 218 -26.76 -1.03 -0.71
C GLU A 218 -26.07 -1.11 -2.07
N GLU A 219 -26.85 -0.88 -3.12
CA GLU A 219 -26.34 -0.61 -4.46
C GLU A 219 -26.21 0.89 -4.68
N ILE A 220 -25.29 1.25 -5.57
CA ILE A 220 -25.19 2.63 -6.01
C ILE A 220 -26.40 3.00 -6.88
N LYS A 221 -27.05 4.10 -6.53
CA LYS A 221 -28.16 4.65 -7.30
C LYS A 221 -27.66 5.55 -8.42
N SER A 222 -28.53 5.72 -9.42
CA SER A 222 -28.33 6.64 -10.53
C SER A 222 -29.24 7.85 -10.37
N PHE A 223 -28.74 9.04 -10.68
CA PHE A 223 -29.54 10.26 -10.73
C PHE A 223 -30.04 10.57 -12.15
N ASP A 224 -31.18 11.26 -12.24
CA ASP A 224 -31.69 11.76 -13.52
C ASP A 224 -31.12 13.16 -13.81
N SER A 225 -30.59 13.35 -15.01
CA SER A 225 -30.09 14.62 -15.53
C SER A 225 -31.18 15.40 -16.31
N ASN A 226 -32.42 14.92 -16.27
CA ASN A 226 -33.56 15.42 -17.04
C ASN A 226 -33.30 15.41 -18.56
N GLY A 227 -32.60 14.38 -19.05
CA GLY A 227 -32.31 14.20 -20.47
C GLY A 227 -31.30 15.19 -21.06
N LYS A 228 -30.60 15.98 -20.22
CA LYS A 228 -29.58 16.94 -20.72
C LYS A 228 -28.28 16.24 -21.12
N PHE A 229 -27.86 15.26 -20.33
CA PHE A 229 -26.61 14.53 -20.54
C PHE A 229 -26.60 13.19 -19.80
N VAL A 230 -25.71 12.28 -20.20
CA VAL A 230 -25.42 11.05 -19.45
C VAL A 230 -23.93 11.02 -19.12
N LEU A 231 -23.61 10.73 -17.86
CA LEU A 231 -22.28 10.40 -17.41
C LEU A 231 -22.12 8.88 -17.41
N VAL A 232 -21.16 8.38 -18.19
CA VAL A 232 -20.81 6.96 -18.19
C VAL A 232 -19.56 6.78 -17.36
N TYR A 233 -19.73 6.25 -16.15
CA TYR A 233 -18.64 5.94 -15.24
C TYR A 233 -18.14 4.51 -15.48
N ALA A 234 -16.84 4.36 -15.72
CA ALA A 234 -16.18 3.08 -15.88
C ALA A 234 -15.99 2.40 -14.51
N GLU A 235 -16.92 1.53 -14.13
CA GLU A 235 -16.83 0.74 -12.89
C GLU A 235 -15.67 -0.25 -12.95
N SER A 236 -15.44 -0.83 -14.12
CA SER A 236 -14.32 -1.70 -14.44
C SER A 236 -13.53 -1.15 -15.64
N ASN A 237 -12.38 -1.76 -15.93
CA ASN A 237 -11.61 -1.38 -17.10
C ASN A 237 -12.41 -1.72 -18.37
N LEU A 238 -12.37 -0.84 -19.38
CA LEU A 238 -13.12 -1.01 -20.63
C LEU A 238 -12.15 -1.29 -21.78
N CYS A 239 -12.50 -2.21 -22.67
CA CYS A 239 -11.72 -2.53 -23.85
C CYS A 239 -12.64 -2.53 -25.07
N PHE A 240 -12.22 -1.87 -26.14
CA PHE A 240 -13.00 -1.73 -27.37
C PHE A 240 -12.12 -2.02 -28.59
N PHE A 241 -12.76 -2.52 -29.64
CA PHE A 241 -12.17 -2.66 -30.97
C PHE A 241 -12.95 -1.80 -31.96
N ASN A 242 -12.25 -1.17 -32.89
CA ASN A 242 -12.90 -0.50 -34.02
C ASN A 242 -13.40 -1.54 -35.04
N GLU A 243 -14.05 -1.05 -36.10
CA GLU A 243 -14.61 -1.85 -37.19
C GLU A 243 -13.57 -2.76 -37.88
N ASN A 244 -12.28 -2.39 -37.81
CA ASN A 244 -11.16 -3.16 -38.38
C ASN A 244 -10.54 -4.16 -37.37
N GLY A 245 -11.15 -4.33 -36.20
CA GLY A 245 -10.64 -5.21 -35.13
C GLY A 245 -9.40 -4.66 -34.41
N GLN A 246 -9.03 -3.40 -34.61
CA GLN A 246 -7.91 -2.77 -33.91
C GLN A 246 -8.37 -2.18 -32.58
N PRO A 247 -7.57 -2.29 -31.51
CA PRO A 247 -7.90 -1.69 -30.23
C PRO A 247 -8.10 -0.17 -30.34
N THR A 248 -9.12 0.38 -29.69
CA THR A 248 -9.40 1.82 -29.68
C THR A 248 -9.62 2.35 -28.28
N PHE A 249 -9.16 3.58 -28.04
CA PHE A 249 -9.43 4.37 -26.83
C PHE A 249 -10.50 5.44 -27.06
N GLN A 250 -11.09 5.47 -28.26
CA GLN A 250 -12.14 6.40 -28.68
C GLN A 250 -13.39 5.56 -29.00
N PRO A 251 -14.11 5.05 -27.99
CA PRO A 251 -15.38 4.37 -28.22
C PRO A 251 -16.40 5.32 -28.84
N THR A 252 -17.30 4.77 -29.63
CA THR A 252 -18.50 5.47 -30.08
C THR A 252 -19.54 5.54 -28.95
N VAL A 253 -20.58 6.34 -29.15
CA VAL A 253 -21.71 6.40 -28.20
C VAL A 253 -22.41 5.05 -28.05
N LYS A 254 -22.50 4.29 -29.14
CA LYS A 254 -23.04 2.92 -29.15
C LYS A 254 -22.15 1.95 -28.37
N ASP A 255 -20.84 2.08 -28.48
CA ASP A 255 -19.91 1.29 -27.68
C ASP A 255 -20.07 1.56 -26.18
N LEU A 256 -20.46 2.79 -25.79
CA LEU A 256 -20.80 3.16 -24.42
C LEU A 256 -22.20 2.70 -23.99
N GLY A 257 -22.91 1.96 -24.84
CA GLY A 257 -24.21 1.35 -24.55
C GLY A 257 -25.40 2.30 -24.68
N LEU A 258 -25.23 3.45 -25.34
CA LEU A 258 -26.26 4.46 -25.59
C LEU A 258 -26.64 4.50 -27.07
N GLU A 259 -27.90 4.80 -27.39
CA GLU A 259 -28.40 4.77 -28.78
C GLU A 259 -28.02 6.02 -29.59
N ASP A 260 -28.07 7.19 -28.95
CA ASP A 260 -27.86 8.50 -29.54
C ASP A 260 -27.04 9.45 -28.64
N GLY A 261 -26.71 10.62 -29.18
CA GLY A 261 -25.95 11.66 -28.47
C GLY A 261 -24.56 11.91 -29.03
N GLU A 262 -23.83 12.79 -28.36
CA GLU A 262 -22.47 13.20 -28.73
C GLU A 262 -21.55 13.18 -27.51
N ILE A 263 -20.38 12.55 -27.63
CA ILE A 263 -19.37 12.54 -26.55
C ILE A 263 -18.70 13.91 -26.50
N ASP A 264 -18.88 14.62 -25.39
CA ASP A 264 -18.12 15.83 -25.08
C ASP A 264 -16.80 15.47 -24.40
N TRP A 265 -15.76 15.32 -25.20
CA TRP A 265 -14.41 15.03 -24.70
C TRP A 265 -13.86 16.13 -23.80
N SER A 266 -14.28 17.39 -23.97
CA SER A 266 -13.82 18.50 -23.13
C SER A 266 -14.35 18.43 -21.71
N LYS A 267 -15.44 17.69 -21.49
CA LYS A 267 -16.04 17.42 -20.17
C LYS A 267 -15.73 16.02 -19.63
N SER A 268 -15.18 15.16 -20.47
CA SER A 268 -14.83 13.77 -20.13
C SER A 268 -13.45 13.71 -19.46
N GLN A 269 -13.27 12.72 -18.57
CA GLN A 269 -12.01 12.45 -17.88
C GLN A 269 -11.66 10.98 -18.06
N VAL A 270 -10.78 10.71 -19.02
CA VAL A 270 -10.46 9.36 -19.48
C VAL A 270 -8.96 9.10 -19.28
N ARG A 271 -8.64 7.92 -18.73
CA ARG A 271 -7.27 7.41 -18.66
C ARG A 271 -7.17 6.09 -19.37
N THR A 272 -6.01 5.81 -19.93
CA THR A 272 -5.73 4.57 -20.66
C THR A 272 -4.55 3.86 -20.03
N TYR A 273 -4.53 2.54 -20.16
CA TYR A 273 -3.38 1.73 -19.82
C TYR A 273 -3.38 0.46 -20.67
N SER A 274 -2.30 -0.30 -20.62
CA SER A 274 -2.26 -1.60 -21.29
C SER A 274 -1.55 -2.63 -20.42
N TYR A 275 -2.03 -3.86 -20.47
CA TYR A 275 -1.46 -4.98 -19.74
C TYR A 275 -1.68 -6.28 -20.51
N ALA A 276 -0.86 -7.29 -20.24
CA ALA A 276 -1.02 -8.62 -20.79
C ALA A 276 -1.30 -9.62 -19.66
N PRO A 277 -2.49 -10.24 -19.60
CA PRO A 277 -2.80 -11.22 -18.57
C PRO A 277 -2.01 -12.50 -18.80
N TRP A 278 -1.64 -13.18 -17.71
CA TRP A 278 -0.95 -14.47 -17.79
C TRP A 278 -1.95 -15.63 -17.78
N ASN A 279 -1.83 -16.56 -18.73
CA ASN A 279 -2.61 -17.78 -18.74
C ASN A 279 -1.82 -18.91 -18.06
N GLY A 280 -2.30 -19.35 -16.90
CA GLY A 280 -1.63 -20.40 -16.11
C GLY A 280 -1.55 -21.76 -16.77
N GLN A 281 -2.54 -22.13 -17.60
CA GLN A 281 -2.60 -23.42 -18.28
C GLN A 281 -1.65 -23.46 -19.48
N ARG A 282 -1.67 -22.41 -20.31
CA ARG A 282 -0.79 -22.28 -21.48
C ARG A 282 0.64 -21.87 -21.11
N LYS A 283 0.86 -21.44 -19.86
CA LYS A 283 2.14 -20.91 -19.36
C LYS A 283 2.71 -19.82 -20.27
N THR A 284 1.84 -18.94 -20.74
CA THR A 284 2.20 -17.81 -21.59
C THR A 284 1.23 -16.65 -21.38
N THR A 285 1.62 -15.47 -21.84
CA THR A 285 0.77 -14.29 -21.85
C THR A 285 -0.35 -14.44 -22.87
N SER A 286 -1.55 -14.05 -22.48
CA SER A 286 -2.64 -13.79 -23.41
C SER A 286 -2.40 -12.48 -24.18
N THR A 287 -3.19 -12.25 -25.23
CA THR A 287 -3.16 -11.00 -26.00
C THR A 287 -3.22 -9.78 -25.09
N GLN A 288 -2.42 -8.77 -25.40
CA GLN A 288 -2.43 -7.52 -24.66
C GLN A 288 -3.81 -6.87 -24.71
N ARG A 289 -4.23 -6.32 -23.57
CA ARG A 289 -5.47 -5.56 -23.42
C ARG A 289 -5.08 -4.08 -23.45
N HIS A 290 -5.70 -3.32 -24.35
CA HIS A 290 -5.59 -1.87 -24.39
C HIS A 290 -6.86 -1.31 -23.80
N CYS A 291 -6.76 -0.86 -22.55
CA CYS A 291 -7.94 -0.54 -21.76
C CYS A 291 -8.05 0.94 -21.45
N ILE A 292 -9.28 1.41 -21.38
CA ILE A 292 -9.67 2.59 -20.64
C ILE A 292 -9.77 2.18 -19.16
N LEU A 293 -9.09 2.92 -18.30
CA LEU A 293 -8.95 2.61 -16.88
C LEU A 293 -10.26 2.88 -16.14
N LYS A 294 -10.63 1.98 -15.22
CA LYS A 294 -11.72 2.20 -14.27
C LYS A 294 -11.55 3.53 -13.52
N GLY A 295 -12.66 4.18 -13.19
CA GLY A 295 -12.67 5.56 -12.69
C GLY A 295 -12.82 6.61 -13.81
N SER A 296 -12.62 6.23 -15.08
CA SER A 296 -12.87 7.13 -16.22
C SER A 296 -14.35 7.49 -16.32
N VAL A 297 -14.64 8.73 -16.73
CA VAL A 297 -16.00 9.24 -16.91
C VAL A 297 -16.12 9.87 -18.29
N PHE A 298 -17.10 9.41 -19.06
CA PHE A 298 -17.49 10.04 -20.32
C PHE A 298 -18.71 10.93 -20.11
N TYR A 299 -18.74 12.08 -20.77
CA TYR A 299 -19.88 12.98 -20.82
C TYR A 299 -20.55 12.88 -22.19
N ILE A 300 -21.82 12.50 -22.25
CA ILE A 300 -22.57 12.38 -23.50
C ILE A 300 -23.73 13.38 -23.47
N LYS A 301 -23.80 14.27 -24.46
CA LYS A 301 -24.88 15.26 -24.63
C LYS A 301 -26.07 14.65 -25.34
N GLY A 302 -27.27 14.89 -24.82
CA GLY A 302 -28.53 14.57 -25.51
C GLY A 302 -29.23 13.24 -25.16
N PRO A 303 -28.57 12.13 -24.77
CA PRO A 303 -29.30 10.89 -24.54
C PRO A 303 -29.96 10.87 -23.17
N LYS A 304 -30.95 9.98 -23.06
CA LYS A 304 -31.42 9.46 -21.78
C LYS A 304 -30.97 8.01 -21.66
N SER A 305 -30.41 7.64 -20.50
CA SER A 305 -30.19 6.22 -20.19
C SER A 305 -31.44 5.66 -19.51
N SER A 306 -31.93 4.52 -19.99
CA SER A 306 -32.99 3.74 -19.33
C SER A 306 -32.44 2.78 -18.26
N GLU A 307 -31.14 2.44 -18.34
CA GLU A 307 -30.47 1.50 -17.45
C GLU A 307 -29.56 2.23 -16.46
N SER A 308 -29.42 1.69 -15.23
CA SER A 308 -28.49 2.22 -14.21
C SER A 308 -27.06 1.73 -14.41
N SER A 309 -26.89 0.51 -14.94
CA SER A 309 -25.57 -0.09 -15.21
C SER A 309 -25.66 -1.09 -16.36
N LYS A 310 -24.55 -1.33 -17.05
CA LYS A 310 -24.48 -2.25 -18.20
C LYS A 310 -23.08 -2.81 -18.38
N TYR A 311 -22.97 -3.98 -19.01
CA TYR A 311 -21.72 -4.50 -19.56
C TYR A 311 -21.59 -4.13 -21.04
N ILE A 312 -20.47 -3.49 -21.37
CA ILE A 312 -20.13 -3.00 -22.71
C ILE A 312 -18.71 -3.43 -23.09
N GLY A 313 -18.36 -3.31 -24.38
CA GLY A 313 -17.03 -3.67 -24.86
C GLY A 313 -16.70 -5.15 -24.68
N ASN A 314 -15.40 -5.47 -24.61
CA ASN A 314 -14.88 -6.83 -24.70
C ASN A 314 -14.26 -7.33 -23.39
N TYR A 315 -14.07 -8.65 -23.32
CA TYR A 315 -13.46 -9.37 -22.18
C TYR A 315 -14.29 -9.33 -20.90
N GLN A 316 -15.61 -9.41 -21.03
CA GLN A 316 -16.54 -9.27 -19.91
C GLN A 316 -16.42 -10.44 -18.92
N ALA A 317 -16.15 -11.64 -19.41
CA ALA A 317 -15.82 -12.81 -18.59
C ALA A 317 -14.58 -12.60 -17.71
N GLU A 318 -13.63 -11.75 -18.13
CA GLU A 318 -12.40 -11.47 -17.39
C GLU A 318 -12.54 -10.33 -16.37
N GLY A 319 -13.72 -9.70 -16.28
CA GLY A 319 -14.04 -8.62 -15.34
C GLY A 319 -14.00 -7.21 -15.91
N LEU A 320 -13.96 -7.08 -17.24
CA LEU A 320 -13.96 -5.80 -17.93
C LEU A 320 -15.38 -5.41 -18.37
N GLY A 321 -15.55 -4.16 -18.75
CA GLY A 321 -16.73 -3.71 -19.51
C GLY A 321 -17.92 -3.22 -18.68
N LYS A 322 -17.92 -3.38 -17.36
CA LYS A 322 -18.99 -2.86 -16.50
C LYS A 322 -18.93 -1.33 -16.37
N VAL A 323 -20.04 -0.67 -16.64
CA VAL A 323 -20.26 0.78 -16.48
C VAL A 323 -21.50 1.07 -15.64
N ILE A 324 -21.51 2.25 -15.00
CA ILE A 324 -22.67 2.80 -14.28
C ILE A 324 -23.02 4.14 -14.91
N TYR A 325 -24.30 4.35 -15.19
CA TYR A 325 -24.82 5.60 -15.76
C TYR A 325 -25.28 6.53 -14.64
N ASN A 326 -24.83 7.79 -14.69
CA ASN A 326 -25.15 8.84 -13.71
C ASN A 326 -25.08 8.39 -12.24
N PRO A 327 -24.01 7.75 -11.76
CA PRO A 327 -23.92 7.35 -10.35
C PRO A 327 -24.07 8.55 -9.42
N GLU A 328 -24.78 8.40 -8.29
CA GLU A 328 -25.07 9.48 -7.33
C GLU A 328 -23.83 10.23 -6.85
N PHE A 329 -22.67 9.58 -6.73
CA PHE A 329 -21.43 10.25 -6.34
C PHE A 329 -20.93 11.30 -7.38
N LEU A 330 -21.48 11.31 -8.59
CA LEU A 330 -21.20 12.32 -9.63
C LEU A 330 -22.23 13.44 -9.66
N LYS A 331 -23.23 13.42 -8.78
CA LYS A 331 -24.24 14.47 -8.71
C LYS A 331 -23.67 15.70 -8.02
N GLY A 332 -23.83 16.86 -8.66
CA GLY A 332 -23.48 18.15 -8.07
C GLY A 332 -24.57 18.68 -7.14
N LYS A 333 -24.18 19.52 -6.18
CA LYS A 333 -25.13 20.33 -5.40
C LYS A 333 -25.88 21.28 -6.34
N GLU A 334 -27.09 21.65 -5.95
CA GLU A 334 -27.91 22.57 -6.73
C GLU A 334 -27.18 23.91 -6.98
N ASN A 335 -27.12 24.32 -8.25
CA ASN A 335 -26.42 25.53 -8.72
C ASN A 335 -24.95 25.64 -8.28
N SER A 336 -24.27 24.51 -8.09
CA SER A 336 -22.85 24.46 -7.70
C SER A 336 -22.06 23.44 -8.51
N ILE A 337 -20.76 23.68 -8.61
CA ILE A 337 -19.79 22.75 -9.21
C ILE A 337 -19.30 21.68 -8.22
N GLU A 338 -19.70 21.76 -6.95
CA GLU A 338 -19.29 20.82 -5.93
C GLU A 338 -20.13 19.55 -5.93
N ALA A 339 -19.50 18.42 -5.61
CA ALA A 339 -20.21 17.17 -5.39
C ALA A 339 -21.19 17.28 -4.21
N GLU A 340 -22.37 16.67 -4.36
CA GLU A 340 -23.36 16.54 -3.28
C GLU A 340 -22.86 15.57 -2.19
N LEU A 341 -22.11 14.54 -2.61
CA LEU A 341 -21.55 13.53 -1.73
C LEU A 341 -20.50 14.13 -0.77
N LYS A 342 -20.69 13.91 0.52
CA LYS A 342 -19.66 14.15 1.53
C LYS A 342 -18.77 12.93 1.66
N VAL A 343 -17.47 13.14 1.53
CA VAL A 343 -16.49 12.06 1.64
C VAL A 343 -15.85 12.07 3.03
N SER A 344 -15.71 10.88 3.61
CA SER A 344 -15.02 10.68 4.89
C SER A 344 -14.05 9.52 4.78
N LEU A 345 -12.87 9.61 5.42
CA LEU A 345 -11.94 8.49 5.43
C LEU A 345 -12.58 7.28 6.09
N ASP A 346 -12.35 6.11 5.47
CA ASP A 346 -12.58 4.85 6.15
C ASP A 346 -11.71 4.81 7.39
N LYS A 347 -12.35 4.81 8.56
CA LYS A 347 -11.69 4.59 9.82
C LYS A 347 -11.41 3.10 9.90
N SER A 348 -10.48 2.62 9.09
CA SER A 348 -9.92 1.30 9.31
C SER A 348 -9.34 1.34 10.72
N ASP A 349 -9.95 0.61 11.66
CA ASP A 349 -9.28 0.24 12.90
C ASP A 349 -8.01 -0.47 12.46
N SER A 350 -6.92 0.29 12.44
CA SER A 350 -5.64 -0.02 11.81
C SER A 350 -5.20 -1.44 12.13
N THR A 351 -5.63 -2.44 11.34
CA THR A 351 -5.76 -3.86 11.75
C THR A 351 -5.36 -4.03 13.20
N GLY A 352 -6.24 -3.51 14.07
CA GLY A 352 -5.90 -3.34 15.46
C GLY A 352 -5.63 -4.74 15.94
N PHE A 353 -4.36 -5.13 16.04
CA PHE A 353 -3.96 -6.25 16.86
C PHE A 353 -4.61 -5.89 18.18
N LYS A 354 -5.76 -6.53 18.48
CA LYS A 354 -6.26 -6.55 19.84
C LYS A 354 -5.04 -7.05 20.58
N LYS A 355 -4.43 -6.21 21.42
CA LYS A 355 -3.32 -6.59 22.28
C LYS A 355 -3.87 -7.72 23.13
N GLY A 356 -3.75 -8.93 22.61
CA GLY A 356 -4.07 -10.13 23.34
C GLY A 356 -3.06 -10.13 24.47
N THR A 357 -3.55 -10.23 25.69
CA THR A 357 -2.71 -10.41 26.87
C THR A 357 -2.16 -11.83 26.87
N LEU A 358 -1.41 -12.19 25.82
CA LEU A 358 -0.74 -13.47 25.72
C LEU A 358 0.44 -13.43 26.69
N LYS A 359 0.26 -14.00 27.89
CA LYS A 359 1.31 -14.23 28.89
C LYS A 359 1.81 -15.66 28.78
N THR A 360 2.44 -16.01 27.67
CA THR A 360 3.11 -17.30 27.50
C THR A 360 4.63 -17.12 27.68
N PRO A 361 5.40 -18.18 28.00
CA PRO A 361 6.86 -18.09 28.02
C PRO A 361 7.44 -17.57 26.70
N LEU A 362 6.85 -17.97 25.56
CA LEU A 362 7.28 -17.51 24.23
C LEU A 362 6.99 -16.02 24.00
N SER A 363 5.81 -15.53 24.39
CA SER A 363 5.48 -14.11 24.22
C SER A 363 6.35 -13.22 25.11
N ASN A 364 6.66 -13.66 26.34
CA ASN A 364 7.61 -12.96 27.21
C ASN A 364 9.02 -12.93 26.61
N PHE A 365 9.49 -14.06 26.06
CA PHE A 365 10.78 -14.12 25.38
C PHE A 365 10.83 -13.18 24.16
N LEU A 366 9.80 -13.19 23.31
CA LEU A 366 9.72 -12.32 22.13
C LEU A 366 9.63 -10.84 22.53
N HIS A 367 8.89 -10.53 23.60
CA HIS A 367 8.83 -9.17 24.14
C HIS A 367 10.18 -8.69 24.64
N ASN A 368 10.90 -9.52 25.40
CA ASN A 368 12.25 -9.20 25.87
C ASN A 368 13.23 -9.02 24.70
N LYS A 369 13.14 -9.85 23.66
CA LYS A 369 13.97 -9.73 22.45
C LYS A 369 13.66 -8.45 21.66
N TYR A 370 12.39 -8.07 21.58
CA TYR A 370 11.95 -6.83 20.97
C TYR A 370 12.45 -5.60 21.75
N LEU A 371 12.32 -5.61 23.09
CA LEU A 371 12.85 -4.55 23.95
C LEU A 371 14.37 -4.42 23.82
N ALA A 372 15.10 -5.54 23.84
CA ALA A 372 16.55 -5.55 23.64
C ALA A 372 16.95 -4.96 22.28
N SER A 373 16.25 -5.33 21.20
CA SER A 373 16.50 -4.78 19.86
C SER A 373 16.21 -3.27 19.79
N LYS A 374 15.16 -2.79 20.45
CA LYS A 374 14.87 -1.35 20.56
C LYS A 374 15.95 -0.59 21.32
N VAL A 375 16.40 -1.11 22.46
CA VAL A 375 17.50 -0.54 23.24
C VAL A 375 18.77 -0.47 22.40
N GLU A 376 19.09 -1.54 21.66
CA GLU A 376 20.26 -1.56 20.78
C GLU A 376 20.17 -0.54 19.63
N LEU A 377 19.00 -0.40 19.02
CA LEU A 377 18.75 0.56 17.95
C LEU A 377 18.94 2.00 18.46
N MET A 378 18.30 2.35 19.57
CA MET A 378 18.45 3.69 20.17
C MET A 378 19.90 3.96 20.60
N THR A 379 20.55 2.98 21.20
CA THR A 379 21.97 3.09 21.57
C THR A 379 22.84 3.39 20.34
N SER A 380 22.55 2.73 19.22
CA SER A 380 23.29 2.95 17.96
C SER A 380 22.98 4.32 17.34
N GLN A 381 21.75 4.82 17.47
CA GLN A 381 21.36 6.18 17.04
C GLN A 381 22.09 7.25 17.87
N GLU A 382 22.16 7.09 19.19
CA GLU A 382 22.92 8.01 20.05
C GLU A 382 24.42 7.99 19.72
N VAL A 383 25.01 6.81 19.49
CA VAL A 383 26.41 6.72 19.04
C VAL A 383 26.62 7.51 17.75
N GLN A 384 25.75 7.34 16.76
CA GLN A 384 25.82 8.08 15.49
C GLN A 384 25.71 9.59 15.71
N LYS A 385 24.73 10.04 16.50
CA LYS A 385 24.54 11.44 16.86
C LYS A 385 25.81 12.02 17.49
N TYR A 386 26.34 11.41 18.54
CA TYR A 386 27.54 11.95 19.20
C TYR A 386 28.77 11.92 18.29
N VAL A 387 29.03 10.82 17.59
CA VAL A 387 30.22 10.69 16.73
C VAL A 387 30.18 11.64 15.51
N HIS A 388 29.00 11.88 14.93
CA HIS A 388 28.84 12.64 13.69
C HIS A 388 28.38 14.08 13.84
N GLN A 389 27.73 14.44 14.94
CA GLN A 389 27.17 15.77 15.14
C GLN A 389 27.84 16.46 16.33
N GLU A 390 27.79 15.86 17.52
CA GLU A 390 28.20 16.53 18.75
C GLU A 390 29.72 16.58 18.99
N VAL A 391 30.44 15.48 18.70
CA VAL A 391 31.91 15.47 18.83
C VAL A 391 32.56 16.42 17.83
N PRO A 392 32.09 16.54 16.58
CA PRO A 392 32.59 17.55 15.66
C PRO A 392 32.54 19.00 16.14
N THR A 393 31.50 19.36 16.90
CA THR A 393 31.19 20.74 17.28
C THR A 393 31.43 20.96 18.78
N THR A 394 30.56 20.42 19.62
CA THR A 394 30.46 20.60 21.07
C THR A 394 31.61 19.94 21.83
N TYR A 395 31.96 18.68 21.48
CA TYR A 395 32.97 17.87 22.17
C TYR A 395 34.25 17.70 21.34
N SER A 396 34.69 18.77 20.68
CA SER A 396 35.77 18.76 19.68
C SER A 396 37.13 18.26 20.15
N LYS A 397 37.43 18.32 21.46
CA LYS A 397 38.73 17.85 21.99
C LYS A 397 38.85 16.33 22.00
N LEU A 398 37.74 15.61 21.93
CA LEU A 398 37.74 14.15 21.81
C LEU A 398 38.25 13.64 20.45
N LYS A 399 38.31 14.51 19.43
CA LYS A 399 38.91 14.18 18.12
C LYS A 399 40.41 13.90 18.20
N ASP A 400 41.09 14.50 19.18
CA ASP A 400 42.54 14.40 19.31
C ASP A 400 42.99 13.14 20.04
N VAL A 401 42.05 12.34 20.54
CA VAL A 401 42.32 11.11 21.29
C VAL A 401 42.67 9.99 20.31
N SER A 402 43.81 9.33 20.55
CA SER A 402 44.30 8.27 19.65
C SER A 402 43.42 7.03 19.65
N ALA A 403 43.47 6.26 18.56
CA ALA A 403 42.74 5.01 18.42
C ALA A 403 43.09 3.97 19.51
N SER A 404 44.33 3.98 20.01
CA SER A 404 44.77 3.10 21.10
C SER A 404 44.04 3.41 22.41
N GLN A 405 43.88 4.70 22.75
CA GLN A 405 43.15 5.14 23.94
C GLN A 405 41.67 4.72 23.87
N TRP A 406 41.03 4.89 22.72
CA TRP A 406 39.67 4.42 22.48
C TRP A 406 39.56 2.89 22.52
N GLY A 407 40.57 2.16 22.04
CA GLY A 407 40.64 0.71 22.14
C GLY A 407 40.62 0.22 23.60
N THR A 408 41.36 0.89 24.47
CA THR A 408 41.37 0.57 25.91
C THR A 408 40.03 0.88 26.57
N ILE A 409 39.42 2.04 26.28
CA ILE A 409 38.08 2.41 26.78
C ILE A 409 37.04 1.35 26.36
N ARG A 410 37.07 0.93 25.08
CA ARG A 410 36.19 -0.13 24.57
C ARG A 410 36.40 -1.45 25.32
N SER A 411 37.64 -1.84 25.57
CA SER A 411 37.98 -3.08 26.29
C SER A 411 37.44 -3.05 27.72
N ILE A 412 37.61 -1.93 28.42
CA ILE A 412 37.10 -1.74 29.79
C ILE A 412 35.57 -1.87 29.80
N ALA A 413 34.87 -1.14 28.93
CA ALA A 413 33.41 -1.19 28.85
C ALA A 413 32.89 -2.61 28.47
N SER A 414 33.58 -3.29 27.57
CA SER A 414 33.17 -4.63 27.12
C SER A 414 33.33 -5.70 28.20
N ARG A 415 34.24 -5.51 29.18
CA ARG A 415 34.57 -6.49 30.23
C ARG A 415 33.92 -6.20 31.59
N ALA A 416 33.49 -4.97 31.83
CA ALA A 416 32.83 -4.60 33.08
C ALA A 416 31.44 -5.25 33.21
N LYS A 417 31.04 -5.54 34.46
CA LYS A 417 29.78 -6.21 34.79
C LYS A 417 28.61 -5.23 34.82
N ASP A 418 28.83 -4.04 35.36
CA ASP A 418 27.81 -3.01 35.53
C ASP A 418 28.35 -1.59 35.27
N ASN A 419 27.44 -0.61 35.25
CA ASN A 419 27.78 0.78 34.99
C ASN A 419 28.69 1.39 36.05
N LYS A 420 28.61 0.93 37.31
CA LYS A 420 29.44 1.44 38.40
C LYS A 420 30.90 0.99 38.19
N GLU A 421 31.11 -0.28 37.89
CA GLU A 421 32.43 -0.82 37.58
C GLU A 421 33.06 -0.14 36.35
N ILE A 422 32.26 0.20 35.33
CA ILE A 422 32.75 0.96 34.17
C ILE A 422 33.30 2.32 34.61
N LYS A 423 32.53 3.07 35.41
CA LYS A 423 32.94 4.40 35.86
C LYS A 423 34.12 4.35 36.82
N ASP A 424 34.12 3.41 37.77
CA ASP A 424 35.23 3.20 38.71
C ASP A 424 36.52 2.89 37.95
N LYS A 425 36.48 2.05 36.90
CA LYS A 425 37.67 1.73 36.09
C LYS A 425 38.06 2.84 35.10
N LEU A 426 37.11 3.66 34.64
CA LEU A 426 37.40 4.71 33.69
C LEU A 426 37.86 6.00 34.36
N TYR A 427 37.17 6.51 35.40
CA TYR A 427 37.47 7.84 35.94
C TYR A 427 37.07 8.15 37.40
N ASP A 428 36.37 7.24 38.10
CA ASP A 428 35.95 7.47 39.52
C ASP A 428 36.85 6.74 40.54
N GLY A 429 37.53 5.67 40.14
CA GLY A 429 38.44 4.92 41.00
C GLY A 429 39.81 5.59 41.21
N LYS A 430 40.52 5.17 42.27
CA LYS A 430 41.87 5.67 42.60
C LYS A 430 42.90 5.38 41.49
N ASP A 431 42.77 4.22 40.85
CA ASP A 431 43.66 3.77 39.75
C ASP A 431 42.94 3.78 38.39
N ALA A 432 41.97 4.67 38.19
CA ALA A 432 41.16 4.64 36.98
C ALA A 432 41.94 5.10 35.74
N TYR A 433 41.66 4.47 34.60
CA TYR A 433 42.46 4.59 33.39
C TYR A 433 42.57 6.04 32.85
N LEU A 434 41.53 6.85 33.00
CA LEU A 434 41.49 8.21 32.48
C LEU A 434 41.88 9.27 33.52
N SER A 435 42.04 8.90 34.81
CA SER A 435 42.37 9.83 35.91
C SER A 435 43.67 9.48 36.62
N HIS A 436 44.33 8.38 36.26
CA HIS A 436 45.60 7.95 36.83
C HIS A 436 46.56 7.35 35.79
N GLY A 437 47.86 7.40 36.07
CA GLY A 437 48.92 6.78 35.26
C GLY A 437 49.22 7.47 33.92
N VAL A 438 49.94 6.75 33.05
CA VAL A 438 50.51 7.29 31.79
C VAL A 438 49.44 7.82 30.83
N ALA A 439 48.25 7.22 30.81
CA ALA A 439 47.14 7.68 29.96
C ALA A 439 46.60 9.03 30.42
N PHE A 440 46.49 9.24 31.74
CA PHE A 440 46.18 10.55 32.32
C PHE A 440 47.27 11.56 31.96
N GLU A 441 48.52 11.31 32.33
CA GLU A 441 49.64 12.24 32.11
C GLU A 441 49.80 12.69 30.65
N LYS A 442 49.64 11.76 29.70
CA LYS A 442 49.89 12.02 28.28
C LYS A 442 48.68 12.51 27.49
N CYS A 443 47.45 12.17 27.90
CA CYS A 443 46.26 12.37 27.06
C CYS A 443 45.07 13.03 27.77
N TRP A 444 44.82 12.70 29.04
CA TRP A 444 43.59 13.07 29.76
C TRP A 444 43.79 14.03 30.95
N GLY A 445 45.03 14.33 31.34
CA GLY A 445 45.46 15.08 32.54
C GLY A 445 45.51 16.60 32.40
N GLU A 446 46.42 17.33 33.05
CA GLU A 446 46.36 18.81 33.19
C GLU A 446 46.09 19.58 31.88
N ASN A 447 46.76 19.22 30.77
CA ASN A 447 46.51 19.79 29.44
C ASN A 447 45.32 19.14 28.68
N GLY A 448 44.84 17.99 29.14
CA GLY A 448 43.76 17.16 28.58
C GLY A 448 42.46 17.14 29.41
N SER A 449 42.36 17.92 30.49
CA SER A 449 41.23 17.95 31.44
C SER A 449 39.90 18.23 30.75
N LYS A 450 39.93 19.04 29.68
CA LYS A 450 38.78 19.29 28.80
C LYS A 450 38.28 18.02 28.11
N ARG A 451 39.15 17.09 27.71
CA ARG A 451 38.75 15.80 27.10
C ARG A 451 38.02 14.92 28.10
N LEU A 452 38.57 14.80 29.31
CA LEU A 452 37.95 14.01 30.37
C LEU A 452 36.56 14.57 30.74
N ASN A 453 36.46 15.89 30.88
CA ASN A 453 35.18 16.55 31.18
C ASN A 453 34.16 16.39 30.04
N GLN A 454 34.59 16.52 28.78
CA GLN A 454 33.72 16.27 27.62
C GLN A 454 33.23 14.82 27.57
N PHE A 455 34.10 13.85 27.85
CA PHE A 455 33.72 12.44 27.90
C PHE A 455 32.75 12.15 29.06
N LYS A 456 33.01 12.68 30.25
CA LYS A 456 32.10 12.58 31.41
C LYS A 456 30.73 13.22 31.11
N ALA A 457 30.70 14.35 30.41
CA ALA A 457 29.47 15.04 30.02
C ALA A 457 28.61 14.17 29.09
N ILE A 458 29.21 13.55 28.06
CA ILE A 458 28.48 12.63 27.16
C ILE A 458 27.91 11.45 27.96
N ILE A 459 28.70 10.84 28.85
CA ILE A 459 28.23 9.72 29.68
C ILE A 459 27.07 10.13 30.59
N ALA A 460 27.16 11.30 31.21
CA ALA A 460 26.10 11.82 32.07
C ALA A 460 24.80 12.08 31.29
N GLU A 461 24.88 12.58 30.05
CA GLU A 461 23.71 12.82 29.20
C GLU A 461 23.05 11.51 28.72
N ILE A 462 23.83 10.46 28.44
CA ILE A 462 23.30 9.14 28.07
C ILE A 462 22.63 8.45 29.25
N GLU A 463 23.21 8.58 30.44
CA GLU A 463 22.66 7.98 31.66
C GLU A 463 21.41 8.72 32.16
N ASN A 464 21.43 10.05 32.05
CA ASN A 464 20.35 10.95 32.48
C ASN A 464 19.92 11.86 31.33
N PRO A 465 19.14 11.34 30.36
CA PRO A 465 18.67 12.14 29.23
C PRO A 465 17.75 13.26 29.72
N LYS A 466 17.88 14.45 29.10
CA LYS A 466 17.01 15.60 29.37
C LYS A 466 15.59 15.28 28.88
N ASN A 467 14.59 15.44 29.74
CA ASN A 467 13.16 15.11 29.53
C ASN A 467 12.85 13.61 29.36
N PRO A 468 13.09 12.77 30.38
CA PRO A 468 12.62 11.38 30.32
C PRO A 468 11.09 11.36 30.40
N LYS A 469 10.40 10.75 29.43
CA LYS A 469 8.99 10.37 29.64
C LYS A 469 8.97 9.11 30.49
N GLU A 470 8.02 9.04 31.41
CA GLU A 470 7.85 7.88 32.28
C GLU A 470 7.58 6.64 31.42
N GLY A 471 8.45 5.62 31.53
CA GLY A 471 8.38 4.39 30.72
C GLY A 471 9.21 4.37 29.43
N ASP A 472 9.98 5.43 29.11
CA ASP A 472 10.90 5.40 27.97
C ASP A 472 12.08 4.44 28.22
N LEU A 473 12.37 3.62 27.21
CA LEU A 473 13.56 2.77 27.18
C LEU A 473 14.80 3.67 27.12
N LYS A 474 15.82 3.37 27.94
CA LYS A 474 17.09 4.09 27.96
C LYS A 474 18.13 3.39 27.09
N ALA A 475 19.08 4.15 26.55
CA ALA A 475 20.25 3.58 25.91
C ALA A 475 21.06 2.76 26.92
N ASP A 476 21.62 1.64 26.48
CA ASP A 476 22.48 0.82 27.32
C ASP A 476 23.85 1.50 27.36
N LEU A 477 24.23 2.03 28.53
CA LEU A 477 25.46 2.80 28.71
C LEU A 477 26.71 1.97 28.39
N ARG A 478 26.71 0.67 28.72
CA ARG A 478 27.83 -0.22 28.45
C ARG A 478 28.00 -0.43 26.95
N ILE A 479 26.91 -0.76 26.26
CA ILE A 479 26.90 -0.94 24.80
C ILE A 479 27.26 0.38 24.11
N PHE A 480 26.74 1.51 24.62
CA PHE A 480 27.04 2.84 24.13
C PHE A 480 28.54 3.11 24.19
N ILE A 481 29.17 3.03 25.37
CA ILE A 481 30.60 3.35 25.53
C ILE A 481 31.46 2.44 24.64
N ALA A 482 31.14 1.15 24.55
CA ALA A 482 31.88 0.21 23.72
C ALA A 482 31.76 0.52 22.21
N LYS A 483 30.55 0.78 21.71
CA LYS A 483 30.31 1.13 20.30
C LYS A 483 30.84 2.53 19.97
N PHE A 484 30.63 3.50 20.86
CA PHE A 484 31.14 4.87 20.74
C PHE A 484 32.65 4.89 20.61
N ALA A 485 33.37 4.21 21.51
CA ALA A 485 34.82 4.12 21.46
C ALA A 485 35.31 3.41 20.17
N SER A 486 34.60 2.37 19.71
CA SER A 486 34.90 1.71 18.43
C SER A 486 34.78 2.66 17.24
N GLU A 487 33.70 3.43 17.15
CA GLU A 487 33.47 4.36 16.04
C GLU A 487 34.39 5.58 16.11
N MET A 488 34.67 6.10 17.30
CA MET A 488 35.67 7.15 17.51
C MET A 488 37.07 6.72 17.04
N ALA A 489 37.49 5.49 17.36
CA ALA A 489 38.77 4.93 16.93
C ALA A 489 38.88 4.78 15.40
N LYS A 490 37.78 4.48 14.71
CA LYS A 490 37.74 4.38 13.24
C LYS A 490 37.76 5.75 12.57
N LYS A 491 36.92 6.66 13.06
CA LYS A 491 36.64 7.93 12.39
C LYS A 491 37.77 8.96 12.53
N PHE A 492 38.35 9.06 13.72
CA PHE A 492 39.39 10.05 14.02
C PHE A 492 40.78 9.41 14.11
N LYS A 493 40.98 8.28 13.42
CA LYS A 493 42.29 7.65 13.30
C LYS A 493 43.24 8.63 12.60
N LYS A 494 44.15 9.24 13.37
CA LYS A 494 45.30 9.95 12.78
C LYS A 494 46.10 8.91 11.98
N GLN A 495 46.28 9.17 10.69
CA GLN A 495 47.26 8.44 9.86
C GLN A 495 48.66 8.66 10.42
#